data_AF-A0AAU7ZRJ8-F1
#
_entry.id   AF-A0AAU7ZRJ8-F1
#
_cell.length_a   1.000
_cell.length_b   1.000
_cell.length_c   1.000
_cell.angle_alpha   90.00
_cell.angle_beta   90.00
_cell.angle_gamma   90.00
#
_symmetry.space_group_name_H-M   'P 1'
#
loop_
_entity.id
_entity.type
_entity.pdbx_description
1 polymer ?
#
loop_
_entity_poly.entity_id
_entity_poly.type
_entity_poly.pdbx_seq_one_letter_code
_entity_poly.pdbx_strand_id
1 'polypeptide(L)'
;MLPSDLKPEQFAAYPPKAGKLAVAHLSILQQLPISFVPSLLREVIDYDFKFPAERAAIDQELGTLSSLTPTQLKDWFQAFSQLSLSPKLEKLNWVNQPAQFVEQLSAYLWTTHQLDAYREAALAYGSRIQKTTPSEPIAIRRLGIAIVGQGVVSYDEPLFLNLRKHGTYFKQIKPENGVELLLAAVEARAKAHPLPYGHWYVDGGQAANHSSLVSSVSYQQMEPVRAALLKNMQAEIEKPGMGPEELRTHMARLSPTDLGIGKSGDEVLERFKVRLLTEGSGTQIFSTTFVQWTAREVLRRAQAHTLLVRFAPRQRQRPMNELLSDSSSRSEFDPVGSLVDADMAAYYQWINQQRLPQSEQSSFLVWFEGHNQALVVSPSLPRGTESSSALDLQGLLSLATG
;
A
#
# COMPACT_ATOMS: atom_id res chain seq x y z
N MET A 1 18.16 -27.95 2.22
CA MET A 1 17.26 -28.39 3.31
C MET A 1 15.88 -28.51 2.73
N LEU A 2 15.23 -29.67 2.88
CA LEU A 2 13.89 -29.89 2.35
C LEU A 2 12.83 -29.37 3.34
N PRO A 3 11.63 -29.00 2.87
CA PRO A 3 10.53 -28.61 3.76
C PRO A 3 10.22 -29.67 4.83
N SER A 4 10.31 -30.96 4.49
CA SER A 4 10.13 -32.07 5.45
C SER A 4 11.10 -32.05 6.63
N ASP A 5 12.24 -31.37 6.49
CA ASP A 5 13.28 -31.27 7.52
C ASP A 5 13.06 -30.08 8.46
N LEU A 6 11.97 -29.32 8.28
CA LEU A 6 11.68 -28.14 9.09
C LEU A 6 11.51 -28.51 10.57
N LYS A 7 12.06 -27.69 11.46
CA LYS A 7 11.97 -27.86 12.91
C LYS A 7 11.62 -26.54 13.61
N PRO A 8 10.99 -26.58 14.80
CA PRO A 8 10.62 -25.37 15.52
C PRO A 8 11.79 -24.39 15.76
N GLU A 9 12.99 -24.90 16.03
CA GLU A 9 14.16 -24.08 16.37
C GLU A 9 14.62 -23.19 15.21
N GLN A 10 14.27 -23.55 13.97
CA GLN A 10 14.63 -22.78 12.78
C GLN A 10 13.86 -21.46 12.66
N PHE A 11 12.77 -21.31 13.42
CA PHE A 11 11.96 -20.10 13.49
C PHE A 11 12.33 -19.22 14.70
N ALA A 12 13.37 -19.56 15.46
CA ALA A 12 13.75 -18.81 16.66
C ALA A 12 14.18 -17.36 16.38
N ALA A 13 14.63 -17.06 15.17
CA ALA A 13 15.00 -15.72 14.73
C ALA A 13 13.82 -14.90 14.20
N TYR A 14 12.64 -15.49 14.06
CA TYR A 14 11.44 -14.77 13.61
C TYR A 14 10.94 -13.84 14.71
N PRO A 15 10.23 -12.75 14.35
CA PRO A 15 9.47 -11.98 15.31
C PRO A 15 8.52 -12.85 16.15
N PRO A 16 8.18 -12.47 17.40
CA PRO A 16 7.53 -13.38 18.34
C PRO A 16 6.20 -13.98 17.87
N LYS A 17 5.33 -13.21 17.19
CA LYS A 17 4.07 -13.76 16.67
C LYS A 17 4.30 -14.59 15.41
N ALA A 18 5.16 -14.13 14.51
CA ALA A 18 5.58 -14.85 13.30
C ALA A 18 6.15 -16.23 13.63
N GLY A 19 7.06 -16.32 14.60
CA GLY A 19 7.66 -17.59 15.03
C GLY A 19 6.63 -18.54 15.62
N LYS A 20 5.72 -18.04 16.48
CA LYS A 20 4.62 -18.84 17.02
C LYS A 20 3.68 -19.35 15.92
N LEU A 21 3.34 -18.50 14.95
CA LEU A 21 2.49 -18.87 13.82
C LEU A 21 3.13 -19.95 12.96
N ALA A 22 4.42 -19.79 12.60
CA ALA A 22 5.15 -20.78 11.82
C ALA A 22 5.23 -22.14 12.54
N VAL A 23 5.50 -22.15 13.85
CA VAL A 23 5.55 -23.38 14.65
C VAL A 23 4.16 -24.03 14.75
N ALA A 24 3.10 -23.24 14.93
CA ALA A 24 1.72 -23.76 15.00
C ALA A 24 1.28 -24.46 13.71
N HIS A 25 1.78 -24.02 12.55
CA HIS A 25 1.47 -24.60 11.24
C HIS A 25 2.62 -25.44 10.65
N LEU A 26 3.59 -25.87 11.47
CA LEU A 26 4.78 -26.58 11.03
C LEU A 26 4.47 -27.83 10.18
N SER A 27 3.46 -28.61 10.59
CA SER A 27 3.06 -29.84 9.89
C SER A 27 2.61 -29.59 8.45
N ILE A 28 1.96 -28.45 8.20
CA ILE A 28 1.56 -28.04 6.86
C ILE A 28 2.77 -27.53 6.09
N LEU A 29 3.59 -26.66 6.69
CA LEU A 29 4.80 -26.14 6.04
C LEU A 29 5.74 -27.27 5.56
N GLN A 30 5.83 -28.37 6.32
CA GLN A 30 6.62 -29.56 5.97
C GLN A 30 6.12 -30.32 4.73
N GLN A 31 4.83 -30.17 4.38
CA GLN A 31 4.20 -30.88 3.27
C GLN A 31 4.16 -30.06 1.97
N LEU A 32 4.46 -28.77 2.03
CA LEU A 32 4.42 -27.88 0.88
C LEU A 32 5.71 -28.00 0.04
N PRO A 33 5.66 -27.81 -1.29
CA PRO A 33 6.86 -27.88 -2.13
C PRO A 33 7.75 -26.66 -1.92
N ILE A 34 9.07 -26.86 -2.00
CA ILE A 34 10.08 -25.80 -1.82
C ILE A 34 9.97 -24.67 -2.86
N SER A 35 9.35 -24.93 -4.02
CA SER A 35 9.02 -23.89 -5.01
C SER A 35 7.93 -22.92 -4.53
N PHE A 36 7.20 -23.25 -3.44
CA PHE A 36 6.12 -22.44 -2.87
C PHE A 36 6.38 -21.99 -1.43
N VAL A 37 6.85 -22.87 -0.54
CA VAL A 37 6.98 -22.58 0.91
C VAL A 37 7.68 -21.26 1.22
N PRO A 38 8.79 -20.91 0.54
CA PRO A 38 9.49 -19.64 0.81
C PRO A 38 8.64 -18.41 0.49
N SER A 39 7.74 -18.47 -0.50
CA SER A 39 6.80 -17.38 -0.79
C SER A 39 5.83 -17.15 0.37
N LEU A 40 5.32 -18.23 0.98
CA LEU A 40 4.47 -18.16 2.16
C LEU A 40 5.26 -17.68 3.39
N LEU A 41 6.47 -18.21 3.61
CA LEU A 41 7.33 -17.78 4.72
C LEU A 41 7.76 -16.32 4.61
N ARG A 42 7.87 -15.77 3.39
CA ARG A 42 8.10 -14.34 3.17
C ARG A 42 6.98 -13.48 3.77
N GLU A 43 5.74 -13.95 3.72
CA GLU A 43 4.62 -13.26 4.33
C GLU A 43 4.57 -13.52 5.85
N VAL A 44 4.85 -14.74 6.30
CA VAL A 44 4.83 -15.11 7.73
C VAL A 44 5.93 -14.39 8.52
N ILE A 45 7.15 -14.26 7.99
CA ILE A 45 8.27 -13.66 8.72
C ILE A 45 8.03 -12.18 9.08
N ASP A 46 7.23 -11.47 8.29
CA ASP A 46 6.87 -10.06 8.52
C ASP A 46 5.53 -9.92 9.30
N TYR A 47 4.94 -11.02 9.82
CA TYR A 47 3.60 -11.03 10.43
C TYR A 47 3.40 -10.02 11.56
N ASP A 48 4.37 -9.86 12.46
CA ASP A 48 4.32 -8.89 13.56
C ASP A 48 4.21 -7.43 13.06
N PHE A 49 4.60 -7.15 11.82
CA PHE A 49 4.57 -5.81 11.24
C PHE A 49 3.47 -5.61 10.18
N LYS A 50 2.62 -6.63 9.96
CA LYS A 50 1.49 -6.57 9.04
C LYS A 50 0.28 -5.89 9.67
N PHE A 51 -0.51 -5.22 8.84
CA PHE A 51 -1.79 -4.67 9.28
C PHE A 51 -2.76 -5.79 9.65
N PRO A 52 -3.80 -5.51 10.46
CA PRO A 52 -4.80 -6.51 10.84
C PRO A 52 -5.41 -7.28 9.66
N ALA A 53 -5.74 -6.58 8.56
CA ALA A 53 -6.29 -7.22 7.36
C ALA A 53 -5.30 -8.19 6.69
N GLU A 54 -4.01 -7.83 6.63
CA GLU A 54 -2.96 -8.70 6.10
C GLU A 54 -2.74 -9.93 6.99
N ARG A 55 -2.79 -9.77 8.32
CA ARG A 55 -2.67 -10.89 9.27
C ARG A 55 -3.85 -11.84 9.14
N ALA A 56 -5.08 -11.30 9.10
CA ALA A 56 -6.29 -12.11 8.93
C ALA A 56 -6.24 -12.93 7.64
N ALA A 57 -5.75 -12.35 6.53
CA ALA A 57 -5.58 -13.08 5.28
C ALA A 57 -4.58 -14.25 5.41
N ILE A 58 -3.46 -14.05 6.11
CA ILE A 58 -2.46 -15.10 6.35
C ILE A 58 -3.04 -16.20 7.26
N ASP A 59 -3.71 -15.80 8.34
CA ASP A 59 -4.31 -16.74 9.29
C ASP A 59 -5.38 -17.60 8.60
N GLN A 60 -6.17 -17.00 7.71
CA GLN A 60 -7.17 -17.69 6.91
C GLN A 60 -6.55 -18.62 5.86
N GLU A 61 -5.49 -18.19 5.18
CA GLU A 61 -4.75 -19.03 4.23
C GLU A 61 -4.17 -20.26 4.95
N LEU A 62 -3.46 -20.07 6.06
CA LEU A 62 -2.91 -21.16 6.86
C LEU A 62 -3.99 -22.06 7.46
N GLY A 63 -5.10 -21.50 7.93
CA GLY A 63 -6.26 -22.23 8.41
C GLY A 63 -6.91 -23.09 7.32
N THR A 64 -7.07 -22.53 6.12
CA THR A 64 -7.57 -23.26 4.94
C THR A 64 -6.66 -24.42 4.61
N LEU A 65 -5.35 -24.19 4.48
CA LEU A 65 -4.37 -25.24 4.19
C LEU A 65 -4.38 -26.35 5.25
N SER A 66 -4.53 -25.98 6.53
CA SER A 66 -4.59 -26.93 7.65
C SER A 66 -5.85 -27.79 7.66
N SER A 67 -6.93 -27.31 7.01
CA SER A 67 -8.19 -28.04 6.88
C SER A 67 -8.22 -29.04 5.71
N LEU A 68 -7.28 -28.94 4.77
CA LEU A 68 -7.21 -29.82 3.61
C LEU A 68 -6.74 -31.22 4.00
N THR A 69 -7.35 -32.24 3.39
CA THR A 69 -6.82 -33.61 3.45
C THR A 69 -5.48 -33.70 2.70
N PRO A 70 -4.61 -34.68 3.01
CA PRO A 70 -3.34 -34.85 2.31
C PRO A 70 -3.48 -34.98 0.77
N THR A 71 -4.55 -35.64 0.31
CA THR A 71 -4.85 -35.75 -1.12
C THR A 71 -5.19 -34.39 -1.73
N GLN A 72 -6.07 -33.62 -1.08
CA GLN A 72 -6.40 -32.27 -1.56
C GLN A 72 -5.18 -31.35 -1.55
N LEU A 73 -4.34 -31.41 -0.51
CA LEU A 73 -3.13 -30.62 -0.43
C LEU A 73 -2.19 -30.97 -1.60
N LYS A 74 -1.96 -32.26 -1.86
CA LYS A 74 -1.19 -32.71 -3.02
C LYS A 74 -1.76 -32.19 -4.34
N ASP A 75 -3.08 -32.23 -4.51
CA ASP A 75 -3.77 -31.75 -5.71
C ASP A 75 -3.68 -30.20 -5.87
N TRP A 76 -3.52 -29.46 -4.77
CA TRP A 76 -3.31 -28.01 -4.80
C TRP A 76 -1.90 -27.63 -5.20
N PHE A 77 -0.91 -28.42 -4.78
CA PHE A 77 0.50 -28.10 -4.97
C PHE A 77 1.19 -28.95 -6.05
N GLN A 78 0.43 -29.78 -6.78
CA GLN A 78 0.97 -30.63 -7.85
C GLN A 78 1.77 -29.84 -8.89
N ALA A 79 1.20 -28.75 -9.41
CA ALA A 79 1.86 -27.94 -10.44
C ALA A 79 3.17 -27.30 -9.93
N PHE A 80 3.18 -26.82 -8.68
CA PHE A 80 4.41 -26.30 -8.05
C PHE A 80 5.47 -27.38 -7.87
N SER A 81 5.06 -28.62 -7.58
CA SER A 81 5.96 -29.76 -7.39
C SER A 81 6.60 -30.27 -8.68
N GLN A 82 6.04 -29.91 -9.85
CA GLN A 82 6.58 -30.26 -11.17
C GLN A 82 7.68 -29.30 -11.65
N LEU A 83 7.85 -28.16 -10.98
CA LEU A 83 8.90 -27.21 -11.31
C LEU A 83 10.26 -27.78 -10.91
N SER A 84 11.20 -27.75 -11.84
CA SER A 84 12.60 -28.07 -11.54
C SER A 84 13.26 -26.89 -10.82
N LEU A 85 14.22 -27.19 -9.95
CA LEU A 85 14.98 -26.20 -9.20
C LEU A 85 16.48 -26.46 -9.36
N SER A 86 17.29 -25.40 -9.30
CA SER A 86 18.74 -25.57 -9.28
C SER A 86 19.23 -26.09 -7.92
N PRO A 87 20.32 -26.88 -7.88
CA PRO A 87 20.96 -27.28 -6.62
C PRO A 87 21.40 -26.09 -5.75
N LYS A 88 21.63 -24.92 -6.36
CA LYS A 88 21.95 -23.68 -5.64
C LYS A 88 20.74 -23.18 -4.85
N LEU A 89 19.55 -23.15 -5.45
CA LEU A 89 18.31 -22.73 -4.80
C LEU A 89 17.99 -23.62 -3.59
N GLU A 90 18.10 -24.95 -3.74
CA GLU A 90 17.81 -25.91 -2.67
C GLU A 90 18.73 -25.79 -1.43
N LYS A 91 19.91 -25.18 -1.62
CA LYS A 91 20.90 -24.94 -0.57
C LYS A 91 20.78 -23.56 0.07
N LEU A 92 19.95 -22.67 -0.46
CA LEU A 92 19.73 -21.36 0.16
C LEU A 92 19.07 -21.51 1.53
N ASN A 93 19.34 -20.55 2.42
CA ASN A 93 18.66 -20.44 3.71
C ASN A 93 17.25 -19.84 3.52
N TRP A 94 16.40 -20.55 2.80
CA TRP A 94 15.07 -20.09 2.41
C TRP A 94 14.12 -19.90 3.61
N VAL A 95 14.43 -20.48 4.77
CA VAL A 95 13.68 -20.23 6.01
C VAL A 95 13.96 -18.85 6.58
N ASN A 96 15.23 -18.44 6.67
CA ASN A 96 15.56 -17.14 7.27
C ASN A 96 15.73 -16.02 6.22
N GLN A 97 15.82 -16.37 4.94
CA GLN A 97 15.95 -15.43 3.82
C GLN A 97 14.94 -15.77 2.70
N PRO A 98 13.64 -15.88 3.02
CA PRO A 98 12.63 -16.29 2.04
C PRO A 98 12.52 -15.32 0.85
N ALA A 99 12.66 -14.01 1.08
CA ALA A 99 12.62 -13.01 0.01
C ALA A 99 13.76 -13.21 -1.02
N GLN A 100 14.98 -13.50 -0.55
CA GLN A 100 16.12 -13.75 -1.43
C GLN A 100 15.94 -15.05 -2.23
N PHE A 101 15.32 -16.06 -1.64
CA PHE A 101 14.98 -17.28 -2.36
C PHE A 101 13.97 -16.99 -3.48
N VAL A 102 12.88 -16.27 -3.19
CA VAL A 102 11.83 -15.95 -4.18
C VAL A 102 12.39 -15.15 -5.35
N GLU A 103 13.28 -14.20 -5.08
CA GLU A 103 13.97 -13.44 -6.12
C GLU A 103 14.82 -14.33 -7.04
N GLN A 104 15.68 -15.18 -6.46
CA GLN A 104 16.52 -16.10 -7.24
C GLN A 104 15.69 -17.17 -7.96
N LEU A 105 14.58 -17.61 -7.36
CA LEU A 105 13.63 -18.52 -7.99
C LEU A 105 13.04 -17.86 -9.24
N SER A 106 12.58 -16.62 -9.16
CA SER A 106 12.03 -15.89 -10.31
C SER A 106 13.05 -15.80 -11.45
N ALA A 107 14.31 -15.45 -11.14
CA ALA A 107 15.37 -15.39 -12.14
C ALA A 107 15.63 -16.76 -12.79
N TYR A 108 15.64 -17.83 -12.00
CA TYR A 108 15.84 -19.20 -12.48
C TYR A 108 14.67 -19.70 -13.35
N LEU A 109 13.43 -19.46 -12.94
CA LEU A 109 12.25 -19.85 -13.71
C LEU A 109 12.17 -19.11 -15.04
N TRP A 110 12.65 -17.85 -15.10
CA TRP A 110 12.78 -17.12 -16.35
C TRP A 110 13.80 -17.78 -17.30
N THR A 111 15.01 -18.06 -16.81
CA THR A 111 16.09 -18.62 -17.66
C THR A 111 15.81 -20.06 -18.10
N THR A 112 14.96 -20.78 -17.37
CA THR A 112 14.55 -22.15 -17.68
C THR A 112 13.20 -22.26 -18.38
N HIS A 113 12.58 -21.12 -18.73
CA HIS A 113 11.25 -21.06 -19.39
C HIS A 113 10.12 -21.73 -18.58
N GLN A 114 10.23 -21.75 -17.26
CA GLN A 114 9.21 -22.31 -16.34
C GLN A 114 8.33 -21.23 -15.69
N LEU A 115 8.53 -19.94 -16.01
CA LEU A 115 7.80 -18.85 -15.38
C LEU A 115 6.29 -18.90 -15.66
N ASP A 116 5.88 -19.27 -16.88
CA ASP A 116 4.46 -19.35 -17.23
C ASP A 116 3.75 -20.46 -16.44
N ALA A 117 4.38 -21.64 -16.31
CA ALA A 117 3.86 -22.73 -15.50
C ALA A 117 3.72 -22.33 -14.01
N TYR A 118 4.70 -21.62 -13.46
CA TYR A 118 4.62 -21.08 -12.10
C TYR A 118 3.47 -20.06 -11.97
N ARG A 119 3.32 -19.15 -12.94
CA ARG A 119 2.26 -18.14 -12.93
C ARG A 119 0.87 -18.80 -12.98
N GLU A 120 0.66 -19.79 -13.85
CA GLU A 120 -0.59 -20.54 -13.93
C GLU A 120 -0.90 -21.25 -12.61
N ALA A 121 0.09 -21.91 -12.01
CA ALA A 121 -0.04 -22.56 -10.70
C ALA A 121 -0.43 -21.55 -9.59
N ALA A 122 0.22 -20.38 -9.56
CA ALA A 122 -0.08 -19.32 -8.60
C ALA A 122 -1.47 -18.72 -8.78
N LEU A 123 -1.93 -18.51 -10.02
CA LEU A 123 -3.29 -18.03 -10.30
C LEU A 123 -4.35 -19.07 -9.91
N ALA A 124 -4.10 -20.34 -10.19
CA ALA A 124 -4.97 -21.44 -9.79
C ALA A 124 -5.06 -21.54 -8.25
N TYR A 125 -3.93 -21.45 -7.56
CA TYR A 125 -3.85 -21.44 -6.10
C TYR A 125 -4.65 -20.28 -5.50
N GLY A 126 -4.37 -19.04 -5.94
CA GLY A 126 -5.09 -17.85 -5.45
C GLY A 126 -6.59 -17.93 -5.69
N SER A 127 -7.02 -18.47 -6.84
CA SER A 127 -8.44 -18.68 -7.14
C SER A 127 -9.09 -19.71 -6.21
N ARG A 128 -8.36 -20.75 -5.79
CA ARG A 128 -8.87 -21.74 -4.83
C ARG A 128 -9.01 -21.13 -3.44
N ILE A 129 -7.99 -20.42 -2.95
CA ILE A 129 -8.04 -19.70 -1.67
C ILE A 129 -9.22 -18.72 -1.62
N GLN A 130 -9.42 -17.94 -2.68
CA GLN A 130 -10.55 -17.00 -2.76
C GLN A 130 -11.91 -17.70 -2.73
N LYS A 131 -12.05 -18.88 -3.38
CA LYS A 131 -13.31 -19.63 -3.38
C LYS A 131 -13.63 -20.28 -2.03
N THR A 132 -12.61 -20.64 -1.24
CA THR A 132 -12.79 -21.23 0.10
C THR A 132 -12.93 -20.19 1.20
N THR A 133 -12.73 -18.92 0.86
CA THR A 133 -12.68 -17.79 1.80
C THR A 133 -13.89 -16.88 1.55
N PRO A 134 -14.94 -16.93 2.38
CA PRO A 134 -16.01 -15.96 2.30
C PRO A 134 -15.45 -14.56 2.58
N SER A 135 -15.87 -13.56 1.79
CA SER A 135 -15.58 -12.17 2.14
C SER A 135 -16.34 -11.80 3.41
N GLU A 136 -15.63 -11.33 4.43
CA GLU A 136 -16.29 -10.77 5.60
C GLU A 136 -17.08 -9.51 5.20
N PRO A 137 -18.28 -9.29 5.77
CA PRO A 137 -19.03 -8.07 5.53
C PRO A 137 -18.29 -6.86 6.10
N ILE A 138 -18.11 -5.81 5.31
CA ILE A 138 -17.62 -4.54 5.84
C ILE A 138 -18.69 -3.90 6.75
N ALA A 139 -18.27 -3.46 7.93
CA ALA A 139 -19.15 -2.79 8.89
C ALA A 139 -19.69 -1.44 8.37
N ILE A 140 -18.96 -0.80 7.45
CA ILE A 140 -19.34 0.46 6.81
C ILE A 140 -18.89 0.50 5.35
N ARG A 141 -19.70 1.16 4.50
CA ARG A 141 -19.34 1.48 3.12
C ARG A 141 -18.03 2.27 3.09
N ARG A 142 -17.11 1.93 2.18
CA ARG A 142 -15.83 2.62 2.08
C ARG A 142 -16.00 4.03 1.52
N LEU A 143 -15.22 4.97 2.03
CA LEU A 143 -15.19 6.36 1.60
C LEU A 143 -13.76 6.78 1.28
N GLY A 144 -13.49 7.05 0.00
CA GLY A 144 -12.25 7.70 -0.45
C GLY A 144 -12.47 9.18 -0.65
N ILE A 145 -11.51 9.99 -0.23
CA ILE A 145 -11.49 11.44 -0.42
C ILE A 145 -10.12 11.82 -0.98
N ALA A 146 -10.11 12.63 -2.04
CA ALA A 146 -8.92 13.22 -2.63
C ALA A 146 -9.05 14.74 -2.68
N ILE A 147 -8.06 15.45 -2.13
CA ILE A 147 -7.95 16.90 -2.17
C ILE A 147 -6.76 17.23 -3.06
N VAL A 148 -6.99 17.96 -4.17
CA VAL A 148 -5.98 18.27 -5.18
C VAL A 148 -5.80 19.78 -5.34
N GLY A 149 -4.64 20.22 -5.84
CA GLY A 149 -4.46 21.61 -6.25
C GLY A 149 -4.10 22.60 -5.14
N GLN A 150 -3.58 22.12 -4.02
CA GLN A 150 -3.04 22.99 -2.96
C GLN A 150 -2.05 24.01 -3.57
N GLY A 151 -2.28 25.30 -3.32
CA GLY A 151 -1.41 26.39 -3.78
C GLY A 151 -1.57 26.78 -5.26
N VAL A 152 -2.55 26.23 -5.98
CA VAL A 152 -2.94 26.72 -7.31
C VAL A 152 -3.89 27.91 -7.13
N VAL A 153 -3.65 29.01 -7.86
CA VAL A 153 -4.48 30.23 -7.78
C VAL A 153 -5.56 30.25 -8.87
N SER A 154 -5.23 29.75 -10.06
CA SER A 154 -6.14 29.67 -11.20
C SER A 154 -5.74 28.49 -12.09
N TYR A 155 -6.73 27.82 -12.68
CA TYR A 155 -6.52 26.73 -13.62
C TYR A 155 -7.74 26.62 -14.55
N ASP A 156 -7.52 26.78 -15.85
CA ASP A 156 -8.59 26.93 -16.84
C ASP A 156 -8.91 25.62 -17.58
N GLU A 157 -8.12 24.56 -17.38
CA GLU A 157 -8.37 23.27 -18.04
C GLU A 157 -9.39 22.41 -17.27
N PRO A 158 -10.15 21.54 -17.95
CA PRO A 158 -11.10 20.67 -17.29
C PRO A 158 -10.43 19.66 -16.35
N LEU A 159 -10.88 19.62 -15.09
CA LEU A 159 -10.46 18.60 -14.13
C LEU A 159 -11.37 17.36 -14.11
N PHE A 160 -10.83 16.28 -13.53
CA PHE A 160 -11.48 15.02 -13.24
C PHE A 160 -11.99 14.25 -14.46
N LEU A 161 -11.42 14.50 -15.65
CA LEU A 161 -11.92 13.95 -16.92
C LEU A 161 -12.11 12.43 -16.89
N ASN A 162 -11.15 11.69 -16.31
CA ASN A 162 -11.23 10.24 -16.18
C ASN A 162 -12.32 9.77 -15.21
N LEU A 163 -12.67 10.59 -14.22
CA LEU A 163 -13.70 10.30 -13.22
C LEU A 163 -15.10 10.74 -13.65
N ARG A 164 -15.25 11.72 -14.57
CA ARG A 164 -16.55 12.27 -14.99
C ARG A 164 -17.55 11.21 -15.43
N LYS A 165 -17.11 10.21 -16.20
CA LYS A 165 -17.98 9.11 -16.66
C LYS A 165 -18.49 8.21 -15.53
N HIS A 166 -17.89 8.29 -14.34
CA HIS A 166 -18.21 7.44 -13.20
C HIS A 166 -19.03 8.16 -12.11
N GLY A 167 -19.10 9.49 -12.12
CA GLY A 167 -19.69 10.26 -11.03
C GLY A 167 -20.54 11.44 -11.48
N THR A 168 -21.01 12.21 -10.50
CA THR A 168 -21.65 13.51 -10.68
C THR A 168 -20.62 14.61 -10.44
N TYR A 169 -20.48 15.52 -11.39
CA TYR A 169 -19.58 16.66 -11.30
C TYR A 169 -20.31 17.90 -10.76
N PHE A 170 -19.73 18.59 -9.77
CA PHE A 170 -20.30 19.75 -9.11
C PHE A 170 -19.46 20.99 -9.40
N LYS A 171 -20.12 22.06 -9.85
CA LYS A 171 -19.47 23.32 -10.27
C LYS A 171 -19.66 24.50 -9.30
N GLN A 172 -20.46 24.31 -8.25
CA GLN A 172 -20.84 25.36 -7.30
C GLN A 172 -20.54 24.95 -5.85
N ILE A 173 -19.37 24.34 -5.62
CA ILE A 173 -18.91 24.03 -4.27
C ILE A 173 -18.44 25.31 -3.58
N LYS A 174 -18.85 25.48 -2.32
CA LYS A 174 -18.35 26.50 -1.40
C LYS A 174 -17.03 25.98 -0.77
N PRO A 175 -15.87 26.59 -1.09
CA PRO A 175 -14.57 26.03 -0.69
C PRO A 175 -14.17 26.33 0.76
N GLU A 176 -14.89 27.21 1.45
CA GLU A 176 -14.53 27.71 2.77
C GLU A 176 -14.45 26.57 3.79
N ASN A 177 -13.35 26.52 4.56
CA ASN A 177 -13.06 25.49 5.57
C ASN A 177 -13.12 24.05 5.03
N GLY A 178 -12.89 23.86 3.73
CA GLY A 178 -13.11 22.57 3.09
C GLY A 178 -12.26 21.44 3.68
N VAL A 179 -10.98 21.69 3.97
CA VAL A 179 -10.09 20.68 4.56
C VAL A 179 -10.57 20.30 5.97
N GLU A 180 -10.95 21.28 6.78
CA GLU A 180 -11.45 21.09 8.14
C GLU A 180 -12.76 20.29 8.15
N LEU A 181 -13.69 20.62 7.24
CA LEU A 181 -14.97 19.90 7.11
C LEU A 181 -14.75 18.43 6.70
N LEU A 182 -13.86 18.17 5.74
CA LEU A 182 -13.56 16.81 5.30
C LEU A 182 -12.88 16.01 6.42
N LEU A 183 -11.90 16.58 7.14
CA LEU A 183 -11.23 15.93 8.27
C LEU A 183 -12.19 15.66 9.44
N ALA A 184 -13.07 16.61 9.76
CA ALA A 184 -14.10 16.42 10.78
C ALA A 184 -15.05 15.26 10.44
N ALA A 185 -15.37 15.07 9.15
CA ALA A 185 -16.17 13.93 8.71
C ALA A 185 -15.41 12.59 8.82
N VAL A 186 -14.11 12.57 8.51
CA VAL A 186 -13.26 11.38 8.73
C VAL A 186 -13.22 11.03 10.22
N GLU A 187 -13.04 12.04 11.09
CA GLU A 187 -13.05 11.87 12.54
C GLU A 187 -14.41 11.35 13.03
N ALA A 188 -15.52 11.92 12.56
CA ALA A 188 -16.86 11.47 12.94
C ALA A 188 -17.08 10.00 12.57
N ARG A 189 -16.61 9.57 11.39
CA ARG A 189 -16.64 8.16 10.98
C ARG A 189 -15.75 7.29 11.85
N ALA A 190 -14.56 7.75 12.21
CA ALA A 190 -13.64 7.01 13.10
C ALA A 190 -14.21 6.83 14.51
N LYS A 191 -14.93 7.84 15.02
CA LYS A 191 -15.65 7.76 16.30
C LYS A 191 -16.82 6.79 16.25
N ALA A 192 -17.61 6.82 15.18
CA ALA A 192 -18.79 5.96 15.03
C ALA A 192 -18.41 4.49 14.77
N HIS A 193 -17.27 4.25 14.12
CA HIS A 193 -16.84 2.93 13.70
C HIS A 193 -15.37 2.69 14.01
N PRO A 194 -15.00 2.60 15.30
CA PRO A 194 -13.60 2.45 15.70
C PRO A 194 -13.03 1.15 15.15
N LEU A 195 -11.99 1.28 14.32
CA LEU A 195 -11.26 0.15 13.75
C LEU A 195 -9.77 0.50 13.65
N PRO A 196 -8.85 -0.32 14.19
CA PRO A 196 -7.41 -0.08 14.05
C PRO A 196 -7.02 0.07 12.58
N TYR A 197 -6.42 1.20 12.23
CA TYR A 197 -6.05 1.56 10.86
C TYR A 197 -7.24 1.55 9.87
N GLY A 198 -8.48 1.70 10.34
CA GLY A 198 -9.67 1.78 9.50
C GLY A 198 -9.88 3.15 8.87
N HIS A 199 -9.28 4.20 9.44
CA HIS A 199 -9.47 5.59 9.05
C HIS A 199 -8.12 6.28 8.90
N TRP A 200 -7.90 6.87 7.73
CA TRP A 200 -6.59 7.42 7.34
C TRP A 200 -6.66 8.84 6.82
N TYR A 201 -5.60 9.59 7.14
CA TYR A 201 -5.25 10.85 6.52
C TYR A 201 -3.80 10.81 6.01
N VAL A 202 -3.63 11.00 4.71
CA VAL A 202 -2.33 11.10 4.06
C VAL A 202 -2.14 12.52 3.52
N ASP A 203 -1.03 13.17 3.86
CA ASP A 203 -0.75 14.53 3.41
C ASP A 203 0.59 14.62 2.66
N GLY A 204 0.59 15.30 1.51
CA GLY A 204 1.78 15.51 0.68
C GLY A 204 2.75 16.58 1.19
N GLY A 205 2.41 17.29 2.26
CA GLY A 205 3.20 18.37 2.84
C GLY A 205 3.02 18.42 4.36
N GLN A 206 2.62 19.59 4.87
CA GLN A 206 2.29 19.79 6.29
C GLN A 206 0.87 19.26 6.54
N ALA A 207 0.77 18.22 7.36
CA ALA A 207 -0.52 17.72 7.81
C ALA A 207 -1.30 18.82 8.52
N ALA A 208 -2.58 18.97 8.14
CA ALA A 208 -3.53 19.77 8.90
C ALA A 208 -3.83 19.11 10.25
N ASN A 209 -4.39 19.89 11.17
CA ASN A 209 -4.84 19.38 12.47
C ASN A 209 -5.91 18.32 12.27
N HIS A 210 -5.72 17.16 12.90
CA HIS A 210 -6.63 16.03 12.81
C HIS A 210 -6.65 15.25 14.13
N SER A 211 -7.69 14.45 14.31
CA SER A 211 -7.87 13.61 15.49
C SER A 211 -6.86 12.47 15.55
N SER A 212 -6.43 12.11 16.77
CA SER A 212 -5.60 10.92 17.02
C SER A 212 -6.32 9.59 16.74
N LEU A 213 -7.64 9.64 16.48
CA LEU A 213 -8.43 8.48 16.04
C LEU A 213 -8.17 8.10 14.58
N VAL A 214 -7.47 8.96 13.82
CA VAL A 214 -7.16 8.78 12.41
C VAL A 214 -5.67 8.47 12.28
N SER A 215 -5.34 7.32 11.67
CA SER A 215 -3.96 7.00 11.34
C SER A 215 -3.44 7.96 10.28
N SER A 216 -2.21 8.47 10.45
CA SER A 216 -1.69 9.47 9.51
C SER A 216 -0.23 9.32 9.19
N VAL A 217 0.10 9.78 7.99
CA VAL A 217 1.46 9.95 7.49
C VAL A 217 1.49 11.21 6.63
N SER A 218 2.47 12.08 6.86
CA SER A 218 2.71 13.23 5.99
C SER A 218 4.12 13.26 5.44
N TYR A 219 4.25 13.82 4.23
CA TYR A 219 5.53 13.89 3.54
C TYR A 219 6.56 14.73 4.30
N GLN A 220 6.13 15.85 4.89
CA GLN A 220 7.02 16.72 5.66
C GLN A 220 7.41 16.09 7.00
N GLN A 221 6.51 15.37 7.69
CA GLN A 221 6.89 14.66 8.92
C GLN A 221 7.92 13.57 8.63
N MET A 222 7.92 13.02 7.41
CA MET A 222 8.87 12.01 6.96
C MET A 222 10.22 12.61 6.52
N GLU A 223 10.42 13.93 6.52
CA GLU A 223 11.68 14.59 6.12
C GLU A 223 12.93 13.94 6.73
N PRO A 224 13.02 13.72 8.06
CA PRO A 224 14.24 13.18 8.66
C PRO A 224 14.53 11.75 8.18
N VAL A 225 13.48 10.96 7.98
CA VAL A 225 13.58 9.58 7.49
C VAL A 225 13.99 9.56 6.02
N ARG A 226 13.43 10.46 5.19
CA ARG A 226 13.82 10.62 3.79
C ARG A 226 15.28 11.02 3.67
N ALA A 227 15.73 12.00 4.45
CA ALA A 227 17.13 12.43 4.48
C ALA A 227 18.07 11.30 4.91
N ALA A 228 17.73 10.56 5.97
CA ALA A 228 18.50 9.41 6.42
C ALA A 228 18.60 8.32 5.34
N LEU A 229 17.49 8.04 4.64
CA LEU A 229 17.45 7.06 3.56
C LEU A 229 18.29 7.51 2.36
N LEU A 230 18.15 8.75 1.91
CA LEU A 230 18.95 9.28 0.78
C LEU A 230 20.44 9.25 1.08
N LYS A 231 20.83 9.62 2.31
CA LYS A 231 22.23 9.49 2.77
C LYS A 231 22.70 8.03 2.76
N ASN A 232 21.86 7.09 3.20
CA ASN A 232 22.19 5.67 3.16
C ASN A 232 22.36 5.17 1.72
N MET A 233 21.44 5.53 0.82
CA MET A 233 21.52 5.17 -0.60
C MET A 233 22.80 5.70 -1.23
N GLN A 234 23.15 6.96 -0.99
CA GLN A 234 24.38 7.57 -1.52
C GLN A 234 25.63 6.81 -1.05
N ALA A 235 25.70 6.48 0.24
CA ALA A 235 26.83 5.73 0.81
C ALA A 235 26.95 4.31 0.25
N GLU A 236 25.84 3.65 -0.10
CA GLU A 236 25.87 2.34 -0.75
C GLU A 236 26.29 2.43 -2.22
N ILE A 237 25.78 3.41 -2.97
CA ILE A 237 26.10 3.63 -4.39
C ILE A 237 27.60 3.90 -4.60
N GLU A 238 28.26 4.53 -3.64
CA GLU A 238 29.70 4.79 -3.69
C GLU A 238 30.57 3.53 -3.51
N LYS A 239 29.99 2.39 -3.11
CA LYS A 239 30.74 1.14 -2.92
C LYS A 239 31.01 0.44 -4.26
N PRO A 240 32.24 -0.08 -4.48
CA PRO A 240 32.54 -0.87 -5.67
C PRO A 240 31.62 -2.08 -5.79
N GLY A 241 30.99 -2.25 -6.96
CA GLY A 241 30.09 -3.38 -7.25
C GLY A 241 28.65 -3.21 -6.77
N MET A 242 28.26 -2.03 -6.27
CA MET A 242 26.86 -1.74 -5.94
C MET A 242 26.05 -1.44 -7.21
N GLY A 243 25.28 -2.41 -7.69
CA GLY A 243 24.31 -2.22 -8.76
C GLY A 243 22.91 -1.87 -8.25
N PRO A 244 21.97 -1.54 -9.16
CA PRO A 244 20.58 -1.21 -8.81
C PRO A 244 19.84 -2.32 -8.05
N GLU A 245 20.08 -3.59 -8.37
CA GLU A 245 19.43 -4.73 -7.71
C GLU A 245 20.01 -4.99 -6.32
N GLU A 246 21.32 -4.82 -6.15
CA GLU A 246 21.97 -4.87 -4.84
C GLU A 246 21.45 -3.76 -3.93
N LEU A 247 21.32 -2.52 -4.45
CA LEU A 247 20.76 -1.41 -3.71
C LEU A 247 19.29 -1.67 -3.31
N ARG A 248 18.47 -2.19 -4.24
CA ARG A 248 17.07 -2.57 -3.94
C ARG A 248 17.01 -3.63 -2.84
N THR A 249 17.89 -4.64 -2.90
CA THR A 249 17.98 -5.71 -1.90
C THR A 249 18.40 -5.17 -0.53
N HIS A 250 19.35 -4.24 -0.51
CA HIS A 250 19.78 -3.55 0.70
C HIS A 250 18.65 -2.72 1.32
N MET A 251 17.99 -1.88 0.51
CA MET A 251 16.85 -1.05 0.96
C MET A 251 15.71 -1.90 1.53
N ALA A 252 15.42 -3.05 0.93
CA ALA A 252 14.37 -3.96 1.40
C ALA A 252 14.64 -4.56 2.80
N ARG A 253 15.88 -4.48 3.29
CA ARG A 253 16.30 -4.98 4.61
C ARG A 253 16.32 -3.90 5.69
N LEU A 254 16.23 -2.63 5.33
CA LEU A 254 16.25 -1.52 6.28
C LEU A 254 15.10 -1.63 7.29
N SER A 255 15.43 -1.39 8.55
CA SER A 255 14.52 -1.33 9.67
C SER A 255 14.18 0.12 10.03
N PRO A 256 13.10 0.37 10.81
CA PRO A 256 12.81 1.72 11.32
C PRO A 256 13.99 2.35 12.05
N THR A 257 14.73 1.57 12.84
CA THR A 257 15.89 2.06 13.59
C THR A 257 17.07 2.45 12.71
N ASP A 258 17.26 1.80 11.56
CA ASP A 258 18.33 2.16 10.61
C ASP A 258 18.11 3.56 10.01
N LEU A 259 16.87 4.05 10.01
CA LEU A 259 16.49 5.37 9.49
C LEU A 259 16.10 6.36 10.59
N GLY A 260 16.47 6.08 11.85
CA GLY A 260 16.26 7.00 12.97
C GLY A 260 14.80 7.13 13.42
N ILE A 261 13.91 6.21 13.01
CA ILE A 261 12.55 6.14 13.56
C ILE A 261 12.66 5.52 14.96
N GLY A 262 12.39 6.34 15.98
CA GLY A 262 12.33 5.88 17.37
C GLY A 262 11.13 4.97 17.62
N LYS A 263 11.18 4.21 18.72
CA LYS A 263 10.06 3.36 19.18
C LYS A 263 8.93 4.24 19.71
N SER A 264 8.02 4.64 18.84
CA SER A 264 6.77 5.33 19.17
C SER A 264 5.72 4.39 19.78
N GLY A 265 5.94 3.08 19.66
CA GLY A 265 5.07 2.02 20.21
C GLY A 265 4.16 1.37 19.17
N ASP A 266 4.09 1.92 17.95
CA ASP A 266 3.36 1.34 16.81
C ASP A 266 4.33 0.79 15.76
N GLU A 267 4.84 -0.41 16.00
CA GLU A 267 5.81 -1.08 15.12
C GLU A 267 5.25 -1.36 13.72
N VAL A 268 3.92 -1.52 13.58
CA VAL A 268 3.27 -1.72 12.28
C VAL A 268 3.37 -0.44 11.45
N LEU A 269 3.00 0.70 12.04
CA LEU A 269 3.06 1.99 11.34
C LEU A 269 4.51 2.44 11.08
N GLU A 270 5.42 2.19 12.01
CA GLU A 270 6.85 2.48 11.83
C GLU A 270 7.44 1.67 10.67
N ARG A 271 7.17 0.34 10.63
CA ARG A 271 7.59 -0.49 9.50
C ARG A 271 6.94 -0.03 8.20
N PHE A 272 5.65 0.30 8.23
CA PHE A 272 4.92 0.81 7.06
C PHE A 272 5.59 2.06 6.47
N LYS A 273 5.94 3.03 7.32
CA LYS A 273 6.62 4.28 6.93
C LYS A 273 7.95 4.03 6.21
N VAL A 274 8.76 3.08 6.70
CA VAL A 274 9.99 2.66 6.00
C VAL A 274 9.65 2.07 4.64
N ARG A 275 8.70 1.13 4.59
CA ARG A 275 8.32 0.44 3.35
C ARG A 275 7.79 1.39 2.28
N LEU A 276 7.05 2.44 2.67
CA LEU A 276 6.61 3.48 1.73
C LEU A 276 7.79 4.09 0.98
N LEU A 277 8.88 4.40 1.70
CA LEU A 277 10.07 5.03 1.17
C LEU A 277 11.03 4.04 0.51
N THR A 278 11.03 2.75 0.87
CA THR A 278 11.97 1.78 0.27
C THR A 278 11.41 1.03 -0.93
N GLU A 279 10.08 0.95 -1.06
CA GLU A 279 9.41 0.17 -2.11
C GLU A 279 8.71 1.05 -3.15
N GLY A 280 8.37 2.29 -2.79
CA GLY A 280 7.79 3.25 -3.73
C GLY A 280 8.85 4.04 -4.48
N SER A 281 8.90 3.88 -5.79
CA SER A 281 9.79 4.70 -6.64
C SER A 281 9.43 6.18 -6.53
N GLY A 282 10.42 7.06 -6.31
CA GLY A 282 10.25 8.51 -6.26
C GLY A 282 9.55 9.05 -5.00
N THR A 283 9.08 8.19 -4.10
CA THR A 283 8.42 8.59 -2.84
C THR A 283 9.35 9.32 -1.88
N GLN A 284 10.67 9.18 -2.06
CA GLN A 284 11.68 9.89 -1.28
C GLN A 284 11.85 11.33 -1.76
N ILE A 285 11.35 11.68 -2.96
CA ILE A 285 11.72 12.90 -3.70
C ILE A 285 10.51 13.75 -4.09
N PHE A 286 9.38 13.12 -4.40
CA PHE A 286 8.17 13.81 -4.87
C PHE A 286 6.98 13.54 -3.94
N SER A 287 6.40 14.62 -3.42
CA SER A 287 5.21 14.58 -2.56
C SER A 287 4.00 13.95 -3.24
N THR A 288 3.78 14.23 -4.53
CA THR A 288 2.66 13.69 -5.30
C THR A 288 2.74 12.18 -5.43
N THR A 289 3.92 11.66 -5.79
CA THR A 289 4.21 10.22 -5.84
C THR A 289 4.10 9.57 -4.46
N PHE A 290 4.59 10.25 -3.41
CA PHE A 290 4.45 9.80 -2.04
C PHE A 290 2.98 9.61 -1.64
N VAL A 291 2.12 10.59 -1.88
CA VAL A 291 0.69 10.51 -1.56
C VAL A 291 0.02 9.41 -2.37
N GLN A 292 0.27 9.35 -3.68
CA GLN A 292 -0.31 8.33 -4.56
C GLN A 292 0.08 6.91 -4.11
N TRP A 293 1.36 6.68 -3.83
CA TRP A 293 1.87 5.39 -3.37
C TRP A 293 1.29 5.02 -2.01
N THR A 294 1.28 5.97 -1.07
CA THR A 294 0.73 5.75 0.27
C THR A 294 -0.76 5.42 0.21
N ALA A 295 -1.54 6.12 -0.63
CA ALA A 295 -2.96 5.84 -0.83
C ALA A 295 -3.19 4.40 -1.31
N ARG A 296 -2.40 3.96 -2.30
CA ARG A 296 -2.45 2.58 -2.80
C ARG A 296 -2.12 1.58 -1.70
N GLU A 297 -1.05 1.80 -0.94
CA GLU A 297 -0.61 0.85 0.07
C GLU A 297 -1.53 0.81 1.30
N VAL A 298 -2.12 1.94 1.70
CA VAL A 298 -3.17 1.97 2.74
C VAL A 298 -4.40 1.17 2.30
N LEU A 299 -4.88 1.37 1.06
CA LEU A 299 -6.01 0.60 0.54
C LEU A 299 -5.68 -0.90 0.42
N ARG A 300 -4.49 -1.24 -0.08
CA ARG A 300 -4.08 -2.63 -0.31
C ARG A 300 -3.81 -3.39 0.98
N ARG A 301 -3.11 -2.77 1.93
CA ARG A 301 -2.57 -3.43 3.12
C ARG A 301 -3.45 -3.24 4.35
N ALA A 302 -3.77 -1.98 4.68
CA ALA A 302 -4.65 -1.69 5.82
C ALA A 302 -6.13 -1.92 5.50
N GLN A 303 -6.49 -1.94 4.20
CA GLN A 303 -7.89 -1.99 3.75
C GLN A 303 -8.75 -0.94 4.46
N ALA A 304 -8.28 0.31 4.46
CA ALA A 304 -8.95 1.42 5.14
C ALA A 304 -10.41 1.61 4.69
N HIS A 305 -11.32 1.76 5.65
CA HIS A 305 -12.73 2.09 5.41
C HIS A 305 -12.94 3.55 5.06
N THR A 306 -12.07 4.45 5.56
CA THR A 306 -12.06 5.86 5.18
C THR A 306 -10.64 6.28 4.88
N LEU A 307 -10.40 6.85 3.70
CA LEU A 307 -9.08 7.34 3.31
C LEU A 307 -9.22 8.74 2.72
N LEU A 308 -8.70 9.74 3.44
CA LEU A 308 -8.51 11.08 2.93
C LEU A 308 -7.05 11.26 2.52
N VAL A 309 -6.84 11.72 1.29
CA VAL A 309 -5.52 12.12 0.81
C VAL A 309 -5.55 13.57 0.37
N ARG A 310 -4.49 14.30 0.71
CA ARG A 310 -4.29 15.69 0.28
C ARG A 310 -2.95 15.82 -0.43
N PHE A 311 -3.01 16.22 -1.69
CA PHE A 311 -1.83 16.39 -2.53
C PHE A 311 -1.26 17.80 -2.35
N ALA A 312 0.01 17.86 -1.92
CA ALA A 312 0.75 19.11 -1.82
C ALA A 312 1.69 19.31 -3.02
N PRO A 313 2.07 20.56 -3.35
CA PRO A 313 3.00 20.83 -4.43
C PRO A 313 4.30 20.03 -4.31
N ARG A 314 4.68 19.31 -5.36
CA ARG A 314 6.01 18.71 -5.48
C ARG A 314 7.02 19.79 -5.84
N GLN A 315 8.28 19.52 -5.50
CA GLN A 315 9.39 20.29 -6.04
C GLN A 315 9.46 20.14 -7.57
N ARG A 316 9.96 21.18 -8.24
CA ARG A 316 10.29 21.11 -9.68
C ARG A 316 11.28 19.98 -9.93
N GLN A 317 11.11 19.29 -11.05
CA GLN A 317 12.05 18.27 -11.47
C GLN A 317 13.44 18.89 -11.69
N ARG A 318 14.47 18.22 -11.18
CA ARG A 318 15.88 18.54 -11.37
C ARG A 318 16.63 17.26 -11.79
N PRO A 319 17.83 17.36 -12.37
CA PRO A 319 18.67 16.19 -12.64
C PRO A 319 18.82 15.30 -11.39
N MET A 320 18.79 13.98 -11.57
CA MET A 320 18.79 13.02 -10.45
C MET A 320 19.96 13.24 -9.48
N ASN A 321 21.15 13.53 -10.00
CA ASN A 321 22.34 13.78 -9.18
C ASN A 321 22.17 15.00 -8.25
N GLU A 322 21.39 16.01 -8.65
CA GLU A 322 21.08 17.18 -7.82
C GLU A 322 20.03 16.87 -6.76
N LEU A 323 19.06 16.01 -7.08
CA LEU A 323 18.02 15.57 -6.14
C LEU A 323 18.58 14.65 -5.04
N LEU A 324 19.64 13.91 -5.34
CA LEU A 324 20.32 13.03 -4.38
C LEU A 324 21.35 13.74 -3.50
N SER A 325 21.89 14.89 -3.94
CA SER A 325 23.05 15.55 -3.29
C SER A 325 22.70 16.62 -2.23
N ASP A 326 21.43 16.73 -1.82
CA ASP A 326 20.93 17.64 -0.77
C ASP A 326 21.52 19.07 -0.85
N SER A 327 21.70 19.57 -2.08
CA SER A 327 22.19 20.93 -2.29
C SER A 327 21.10 21.92 -1.88
N SER A 328 21.29 22.52 -0.70
CA SER A 328 20.47 23.50 0.06
C SER A 328 19.87 24.72 -0.67
N SER A 329 19.70 24.67 -1.99
CA SER A 329 18.87 25.63 -2.74
C SER A 329 17.39 25.39 -2.42
N ARG A 330 16.68 26.45 -1.98
CA ARG A 330 15.22 26.42 -1.78
C ARG A 330 14.55 25.73 -2.98
N SER A 331 13.93 24.58 -2.75
CA SER A 331 13.17 23.88 -3.79
C SER A 331 12.03 24.78 -4.24
N GLU A 332 12.06 25.18 -5.52
CA GLU A 332 10.89 25.81 -6.13
C GLU A 332 9.81 24.76 -6.31
N PHE A 333 8.61 25.04 -5.80
CA PHE A 333 7.46 24.17 -5.96
C PHE A 333 6.80 24.37 -7.33
N ASP A 334 6.13 23.33 -7.80
CA ASP A 334 5.38 23.32 -9.06
C ASP A 334 3.89 23.02 -8.81
N PRO A 335 3.09 23.98 -8.30
CA PRO A 335 1.68 23.72 -7.95
C PRO A 335 0.84 23.24 -9.14
N VAL A 336 1.06 23.81 -10.34
CA VAL A 336 0.30 23.45 -11.54
C VAL A 336 0.66 22.06 -12.03
N GLY A 337 1.96 21.73 -12.14
CA GLY A 337 2.37 20.37 -12.50
C GLY A 337 1.93 19.34 -11.45
N SER A 338 1.88 19.74 -10.18
CA SER A 338 1.37 18.88 -9.10
C SER A 338 -0.13 18.65 -9.19
N LEU A 339 -0.92 19.62 -9.66
CA LEU A 339 -2.35 19.44 -9.91
C LEU A 339 -2.61 18.40 -11.01
N VAL A 340 -1.83 18.43 -12.09
CA VAL A 340 -1.92 17.42 -13.16
C VAL A 340 -1.62 16.02 -12.61
N ASP A 341 -0.53 15.88 -11.83
CA ASP A 341 -0.19 14.63 -11.17
C ASP A 341 -1.31 14.17 -10.21
N ALA A 342 -1.86 15.10 -9.42
CA ALA A 342 -2.88 14.83 -8.41
C ALA A 342 -4.26 14.47 -9.00
N ASP A 343 -4.67 15.08 -10.12
CA ASP A 343 -5.89 14.73 -10.85
C ASP A 343 -5.84 13.28 -11.33
N MET A 344 -4.70 12.88 -11.91
CA MET A 344 -4.46 11.49 -12.31
C MET A 344 -4.37 10.55 -11.11
N ALA A 345 -3.68 10.97 -10.04
CA ALA A 345 -3.53 10.18 -8.83
C ALA A 345 -4.87 9.96 -8.10
N ALA A 346 -5.78 10.93 -8.11
CA ALA A 346 -7.14 10.78 -7.60
C ALA A 346 -7.91 9.69 -8.37
N TYR A 347 -7.77 9.64 -9.70
CA TYR A 347 -8.33 8.56 -10.51
C TYR A 347 -7.73 7.19 -10.14
N TYR A 348 -6.41 7.11 -9.93
CA TYR A 348 -5.78 5.87 -9.47
C TYR A 348 -6.21 5.45 -8.06
N GLN A 349 -6.41 6.39 -7.13
CA GLN A 349 -6.95 6.09 -5.81
C GLN A 349 -8.33 5.46 -5.93
N TRP A 350 -9.22 6.04 -6.76
CA TRP A 350 -10.53 5.45 -7.03
C TRP A 350 -10.40 4.03 -7.61
N ILE A 351 -9.56 3.81 -8.63
CA ILE A 351 -9.32 2.47 -9.19
C ILE A 351 -8.87 1.48 -8.10
N ASN A 352 -7.93 1.87 -7.23
CA ASN A 352 -7.44 1.00 -6.18
C ASN A 352 -8.54 0.67 -5.16
N GLN A 353 -9.41 1.63 -4.83
CA GLN A 353 -10.58 1.39 -4.00
C GLN A 353 -11.56 0.40 -4.67
N GLN A 354 -11.72 0.48 -5.99
CA GLN A 354 -12.59 -0.44 -6.74
C GLN A 354 -12.11 -1.90 -6.74
N ARG A 355 -10.84 -2.16 -6.40
CA ARG A 355 -10.27 -3.52 -6.31
C ARG A 355 -10.57 -4.22 -4.99
N LEU A 356 -11.12 -3.49 -4.00
CA LEU A 356 -11.46 -4.07 -2.71
C LEU A 356 -12.85 -4.74 -2.76
N PRO A 357 -13.11 -5.74 -1.90
CA PRO A 357 -14.45 -6.32 -1.77
C PRO A 357 -15.51 -5.27 -1.48
N GLN A 358 -16.72 -5.50 -2.00
CA GLN A 358 -17.89 -4.62 -1.84
C GLN A 358 -17.67 -3.19 -2.38
N SER A 359 -16.80 -3.05 -3.39
CA SER A 359 -16.49 -1.76 -4.00
C SER A 359 -17.70 -1.09 -4.66
N GLU A 360 -18.69 -1.87 -5.08
CA GLU A 360 -19.95 -1.40 -5.66
C GLU A 360 -20.79 -0.57 -4.70
N GLN A 361 -20.54 -0.69 -3.38
CA GLN A 361 -21.21 0.11 -2.34
C GLN A 361 -20.36 1.31 -1.90
N SER A 362 -19.15 1.42 -2.41
CA SER A 362 -18.18 2.41 -1.94
C SER A 362 -18.40 3.77 -2.62
N SER A 363 -17.98 4.82 -1.93
CA SER A 363 -18.07 6.20 -2.41
C SER A 363 -16.70 6.86 -2.51
N PHE A 364 -16.58 7.79 -3.44
CA PHE A 364 -15.34 8.52 -3.69
C PHE A 364 -15.66 10.00 -3.97
N LEU A 365 -14.97 10.89 -3.28
CA LEU A 365 -15.06 12.34 -3.45
C LEU A 365 -13.70 12.89 -3.85
N VAL A 366 -13.66 13.72 -4.89
CA VAL A 366 -12.48 14.52 -5.22
C VAL A 366 -12.86 16.00 -5.26
N TRP A 367 -12.01 16.85 -4.68
CA TRP A 367 -12.23 18.29 -4.60
C TRP A 367 -10.97 19.06 -5.02
N PHE A 368 -11.16 20.11 -5.83
CA PHE A 368 -10.11 21.06 -6.16
C PHE A 368 -9.99 22.08 -5.03
N GLU A 369 -8.94 21.95 -4.22
CA GLU A 369 -8.72 22.69 -2.98
C GLU A 369 -8.83 24.20 -3.20
N GLY A 370 -9.64 24.87 -2.38
CA GLY A 370 -9.89 26.32 -2.48
C GLY A 370 -10.81 26.74 -3.63
N HIS A 371 -11.32 25.80 -4.44
CA HIS A 371 -12.13 26.08 -5.63
C HIS A 371 -13.51 25.43 -5.56
N ASN A 372 -14.37 25.81 -6.51
CA ASN A 372 -15.77 25.42 -6.58
C ASN A 372 -16.04 24.09 -7.32
N GLN A 373 -15.00 23.34 -7.64
CA GLN A 373 -15.08 22.12 -8.44
C GLN A 373 -14.88 20.88 -7.58
N ALA A 374 -15.83 19.96 -7.65
CA ALA A 374 -15.69 18.62 -7.04
C ALA A 374 -16.40 17.57 -7.89
N LEU A 375 -16.07 16.30 -7.65
CA LEU A 375 -16.76 15.18 -8.25
C LEU A 375 -17.02 14.10 -7.21
N VAL A 376 -18.20 13.49 -7.28
CA VAL A 376 -18.57 12.36 -6.41
C VAL A 376 -18.95 11.15 -7.25
N VAL A 377 -18.31 10.02 -6.97
CA VAL A 377 -18.74 8.68 -7.41
C VAL A 377 -19.41 8.01 -6.23
N SER A 378 -20.71 7.74 -6.31
CA SER A 378 -21.46 7.06 -5.24
C SER A 378 -22.60 6.23 -5.85
N PRO A 379 -23.03 5.12 -5.22
CA PRO A 379 -24.19 4.34 -5.67
C PRO A 379 -25.49 5.14 -5.66
N SER A 380 -25.59 6.19 -4.83
CA SER A 380 -26.78 7.04 -4.69
C SER A 380 -26.87 8.15 -5.75
N LEU A 381 -25.83 8.34 -6.57
CA LEU A 381 -25.73 9.47 -7.50
C LEU A 381 -25.64 9.03 -8.97
N PRO A 382 -26.23 9.79 -9.90
CA PRO A 382 -26.17 9.48 -11.33
C PRO A 382 -24.77 9.70 -11.92
N ARG A 383 -24.31 8.72 -12.70
CA ARG A 383 -22.99 8.76 -13.36
C ARG A 383 -23.02 9.60 -14.63
N GLY A 384 -21.93 10.30 -14.95
CA GLY A 384 -21.79 11.04 -16.20
C GLY A 384 -22.65 12.31 -16.26
N THR A 385 -23.02 12.86 -15.11
CA THR A 385 -23.89 14.03 -15.00
C THR A 385 -23.20 15.20 -14.33
N GLU A 386 -23.78 16.38 -14.47
CA GLU A 386 -23.34 17.60 -13.79
C GLU A 386 -24.46 18.15 -12.90
N SER A 387 -24.08 18.72 -11.76
CA SER A 387 -24.98 19.43 -10.85
C SER A 387 -24.55 20.89 -10.72
N SER A 388 -25.53 21.78 -10.83
CA SER A 388 -25.42 23.21 -10.55
C SER A 388 -25.85 23.59 -9.13
N SER A 389 -26.14 22.60 -8.27
CA SER A 389 -26.56 22.87 -6.90
C SER A 389 -25.41 23.49 -6.10
N ALA A 390 -25.69 24.59 -5.41
CA ALA A 390 -24.73 25.22 -4.50
C ALA A 390 -24.67 24.45 -3.18
N LEU A 391 -23.51 23.88 -2.86
CA LEU A 391 -23.28 23.03 -1.67
C LEU A 391 -21.91 23.35 -1.07
N ASP A 392 -21.73 23.14 0.24
CA ASP A 392 -20.40 23.00 0.83
C ASP A 392 -19.94 21.54 0.80
N LEU A 393 -18.72 21.26 1.29
CA LEU A 393 -18.20 19.90 1.33
C LEU A 393 -18.93 18.99 2.32
N GLN A 394 -19.60 19.54 3.34
CA GLN A 394 -20.40 18.74 4.27
C GLN A 394 -21.67 18.23 3.59
N GLY A 395 -22.36 19.08 2.84
CA GLY A 395 -23.50 18.70 2.00
C GLY A 395 -23.09 17.68 0.94
N LEU A 396 -21.93 17.88 0.31
CA LEU A 396 -21.40 16.94 -0.68
C LEU A 396 -21.09 15.56 -0.09
N LEU A 397 -20.49 15.50 1.12
CA LEU A 397 -20.24 14.26 1.84
C LEU A 397 -21.54 13.54 2.26
N SER A 398 -22.57 14.30 2.63
CA SER A 398 -23.88 13.75 2.98
C SER A 398 -24.51 13.06 1.76
N LEU A 399 -24.38 13.63 0.57
CA LEU A 399 -24.80 12.97 -0.68
C LEU A 399 -23.96 11.73 -0.99
N ALA A 400 -22.64 11.81 -0.78
CA ALA A 400 -21.75 10.69 -1.04
C ALA A 400 -22.04 9.48 -0.14
N THR A 401 -22.38 9.72 1.13
CA THR A 401 -22.50 8.67 2.16
C THR A 401 -23.93 8.25 2.50
N GLY A 402 -24.94 8.94 1.96
CA GLY A 402 -26.36 8.71 2.22
C GLY A 402 -27.00 7.47 1.60
#